data_AF-A0A6H1Z9L9-F1
#
_entry.id   AF-A0A6H1Z9L9-F1
#
_cell.length_a   1.000
_cell.length_b   1.000
_cell.length_c   1.000
_cell.angle_alpha   90.00
_cell.angle_beta   90.00
_cell.angle_gamma   90.00
#
_symmetry.space_group_name_H-M   'P 1'
#
loop_
_entity.id
_entity.type
_entity.pdbx_description
1 polymer ?
#
loop_
_entity_poly.entity_id
_entity_poly.type
_entity_poly.pdbx_seq_one_letter_code
_entity_poly.pdbx_strand_id
1 'polypeptide(L)'
;MPDVIGIYLQESEIHGVAYEADDGKLYVSLPERLPFDGGDDGIPHVCTGNENVLDICLAYFRGIYQDPVDKWWIVAQAQNDPVVDPLVPLRKGTILVIPSISYIEEVAGGDTLSDYPEI
;
A
#
# COMPACT_ATOMS: atom_id res chain seq x y z
N MET A 1 -4.22 19.40 12.18
CA MET A 1 -2.77 19.28 11.97
C MET A 1 -2.56 17.92 11.32
N PRO A 2 -2.12 17.83 10.05
CA PRO A 2 -1.81 16.54 9.47
C PRO A 2 -0.53 15.99 10.12
N ASP A 3 -0.55 14.71 10.43
CA ASP A 3 0.58 13.99 11.03
C ASP A 3 1.73 13.90 10.02
N VAL A 4 2.93 14.32 10.45
CA VAL A 4 4.14 14.44 9.63
C VAL A 4 5.02 13.21 9.82
N ILE A 5 5.44 12.55 8.74
CA ILE A 5 6.48 11.50 8.78
C ILE A 5 7.46 11.66 7.61
N GLY A 6 8.72 11.98 7.93
CA GLY A 6 9.92 11.61 7.14
C GLY A 6 10.36 12.54 6.00
N ILE A 7 11.69 12.73 5.89
CA ILE A 7 12.38 13.41 4.78
C ILE A 7 12.82 12.34 3.77
N TYR A 8 12.41 12.43 2.49
CA TYR A 8 12.78 11.44 1.46
C TYR A 8 13.34 12.07 0.17
N LEU A 9 14.33 11.37 -0.41
CA LEU A 9 15.08 11.70 -1.63
C LEU A 9 14.52 10.91 -2.84
N GLN A 10 14.24 11.65 -3.91
CA GLN A 10 14.20 11.28 -5.34
C GLN A 10 13.66 9.89 -5.80
N GLU A 11 12.59 9.95 -6.60
CA GLU A 11 12.14 8.93 -7.59
C GLU A 11 11.64 7.58 -7.06
N SER A 12 10.92 7.58 -5.94
CA SER A 12 9.98 6.50 -5.61
C SER A 12 8.57 6.92 -6.02
N GLU A 13 7.76 5.99 -6.53
CA GLU A 13 6.32 6.20 -6.76
C GLU A 13 5.61 6.38 -5.41
N ILE A 14 5.74 7.59 -4.86
CA ILE A 14 5.15 7.95 -3.58
C ILE A 14 3.67 8.22 -3.82
N HIS A 15 2.82 7.42 -3.17
CA HIS A 15 1.40 7.72 -3.06
C HIS A 15 1.22 8.94 -2.12
N GLY A 16 1.05 10.14 -2.68
CA GLY A 16 0.83 11.39 -1.95
C GLY A 16 1.26 12.64 -2.73
N VAL A 17 0.85 13.82 -2.26
CA VAL A 17 1.29 15.11 -2.81
C VAL A 17 2.48 15.61 -2.00
N ALA A 18 3.61 15.81 -2.66
CA ALA A 18 4.78 16.44 -2.05
C ALA A 18 4.56 17.96 -1.94
N TYR A 19 4.81 18.53 -0.77
CA TYR A 19 4.82 19.98 -0.57
C TYR A 19 6.04 20.40 0.25
N GLU A 20 6.63 21.54 -0.12
CA GLU A 20 7.71 22.18 0.62
C GLU A 20 7.09 23.12 1.67
N ALA A 21 7.43 22.94 2.94
CA ALA A 21 6.95 23.84 3.99
C ALA A 21 7.91 25.02 4.20
N ASP A 22 7.45 26.02 4.95
CA ASP A 22 8.21 27.24 5.26
C ASP A 22 9.54 26.98 5.99
N ASP A 23 9.73 25.79 6.57
CA ASP A 23 10.99 25.37 7.20
C ASP A 23 11.99 24.73 6.23
N GLY A 24 11.70 24.72 4.93
CA GLY A 24 12.56 24.20 3.86
C GLY A 24 12.60 22.67 3.79
N LYS A 25 11.69 21.96 4.48
CA LYS A 25 11.59 20.50 4.39
C LYS A 25 10.48 20.08 3.42
N LEU A 26 10.70 18.93 2.78
CA LEU A 26 9.71 18.27 1.94
C LEU A 26 8.83 17.36 2.80
N TYR A 27 7.53 17.53 2.67
CA TYR A 27 6.50 16.71 3.31
C TYR A 27 5.71 15.99 2.22
N VAL A 28 5.23 14.79 2.51
CA VAL A 28 4.33 14.04 1.62
C VAL A 28 3.01 13.88 2.35
N SER A 29 1.90 14.26 1.70
CA SER A 29 0.58 13.96 2.25
C SER A 29 0.36 12.45 2.31
N LEU A 30 -0.31 11.96 3.36
CA LEU A 30 -0.80 10.58 3.34
C LEU A 30 -1.75 10.40 2.14
N PRO A 31 -1.69 9.27 1.41
CA PRO A 31 -2.62 9.02 0.33
C PRO A 31 -4.05 8.91 0.85
N GLU A 32 -5.01 9.14 -0.06
CA GLU A 32 -6.41 8.86 0.23
C GLU A 32 -6.56 7.40 0.68
N ARG A 33 -7.18 7.20 1.84
CA ARG A 33 -7.30 5.87 2.43
C ARG A 33 -8.39 5.11 1.69
N LEU A 34 -8.06 3.89 1.24
CA LEU A 34 -9.10 2.92 0.94
C LEU A 34 -9.83 2.59 2.24
N PRO A 35 -11.17 2.70 2.29
CA PRO A 35 -11.92 2.16 3.40
C PRO A 35 -11.72 0.63 3.38
N PHE A 36 -10.89 0.15 4.29
CA PHE A 36 -10.76 -1.26 4.61
C PHE A 36 -11.14 -1.40 6.07
N ASP A 37 -12.31 -1.95 6.34
CA ASP A 37 -12.79 -2.19 7.70
C ASP A 37 -12.16 -3.43 8.34
N GLY A 38 -11.30 -4.13 7.59
CA GLY A 38 -10.67 -5.37 8.02
C GLY A 38 -11.69 -6.47 8.28
N GLY A 39 -12.84 -6.45 7.59
CA GLY A 39 -13.89 -7.48 7.67
C GLY A 39 -13.37 -8.92 7.53
N ASP A 40 -14.28 -9.89 7.63
CA ASP A 40 -14.00 -11.34 7.77
C ASP A 40 -13.06 -11.99 6.71
N ASP A 41 -12.67 -11.25 5.67
CA ASP A 41 -11.91 -11.73 4.52
C ASP A 41 -10.40 -11.41 4.57
N GLY A 42 -9.94 -10.60 5.54
CA GLY A 42 -8.52 -10.25 5.69
C GLY A 42 -7.71 -11.29 6.49
N ILE A 43 -6.53 -11.69 5.99
CA ILE A 43 -5.62 -12.60 6.70
C ILE A 43 -4.57 -11.81 7.48
N PRO A 44 -4.43 -11.99 8.81
CA PRO A 44 -3.35 -11.34 9.56
C PRO A 44 -2.00 -12.00 9.23
N HIS A 45 -1.03 -11.18 8.82
CA HIS A 45 0.35 -11.56 8.62
C HIS A 45 1.24 -10.92 9.69
N VAL A 46 2.03 -11.74 10.39
CA VAL A 46 2.95 -11.26 11.43
C VAL A 46 4.36 -11.16 10.85
N CYS A 47 4.87 -9.93 10.76
CA CYS A 47 6.18 -9.65 10.17
C CYS A 47 7.32 -10.23 11.02
N THR A 48 8.30 -10.82 10.36
CA THR A 48 9.48 -11.47 10.94
C THR A 48 10.63 -10.49 11.20
N GLY A 49 10.63 -9.32 10.57
CA GLY A 49 11.60 -8.24 10.76
C GLY A 49 12.60 -8.01 9.63
N ASN A 50 12.58 -8.85 8.59
CA ASN A 50 13.48 -8.76 7.44
C ASN A 50 12.73 -8.73 6.10
N GLU A 51 11.41 -8.60 6.13
CA GLU A 51 10.55 -8.55 4.95
C GLU A 51 9.94 -7.15 4.80
N ASN A 52 9.72 -6.76 3.55
CA ASN A 52 9.01 -5.55 3.20
C ASN A 52 7.64 -5.90 2.55
N VAL A 53 6.84 -4.90 2.20
CA VAL A 53 5.50 -5.13 1.64
C VAL A 53 5.57 -5.85 0.29
N LEU A 54 6.60 -5.57 -0.53
CA LEU A 54 6.77 -6.27 -1.81
C LEU A 54 7.06 -7.76 -1.62
N ASP A 55 7.92 -8.10 -0.68
CA ASP A 55 8.24 -9.50 -0.35
C ASP A 55 6.98 -10.25 0.07
N ILE A 56 6.14 -9.60 0.88
CA ILE A 56 4.86 -10.16 1.34
C ILE A 56 3.89 -10.32 0.16
N CYS A 57 3.76 -9.32 -0.73
CA CYS A 57 2.88 -9.43 -1.89
C CYS A 57 3.31 -10.56 -2.83
N LEU A 58 4.61 -10.72 -3.05
CA LEU A 58 5.16 -11.86 -3.79
C LEU A 58 4.85 -13.19 -3.10
N ALA A 59 4.93 -13.26 -1.77
CA ALA A 59 4.64 -14.49 -1.04
C ALA A 59 3.16 -14.90 -1.15
N TYR A 60 2.23 -13.95 -1.05
CA TYR A 60 0.79 -14.24 -1.00
C TYR A 60 0.13 -14.34 -2.38
N PHE A 61 0.58 -13.57 -3.37
CA PHE A 61 -0.11 -13.48 -4.66
C PHE A 61 0.63 -14.14 -5.83
N ARG A 62 1.79 -14.75 -5.58
CA ARG A 62 2.51 -15.50 -6.60
C ARG A 62 1.66 -16.66 -7.14
N GLY A 63 1.50 -16.69 -8.46
CA GLY A 63 0.70 -17.70 -9.15
C GLY A 63 -0.80 -17.40 -9.17
N ILE A 64 -1.23 -16.30 -8.54
CA ILE A 64 -2.59 -15.75 -8.65
C ILE A 64 -2.59 -14.61 -9.66
N TYR A 65 -1.69 -13.64 -9.50
CA TYR A 65 -1.51 -12.54 -10.46
C TYR A 65 -0.25 -12.74 -11.31
N GLN A 66 -0.30 -12.22 -12.53
CA GLN A 66 0.87 -12.13 -13.42
C GLN A 66 1.96 -11.25 -12.79
N ASP A 67 1.55 -10.11 -12.22
CA ASP A 67 2.43 -9.13 -11.57
C ASP A 67 1.96 -8.88 -10.12
N PRO A 68 2.38 -9.74 -9.16
CA PRO A 68 2.02 -9.62 -7.74
C PRO A 68 2.49 -8.33 -7.08
N VAL A 69 3.63 -7.80 -7.57
CA VAL A 69 4.26 -6.60 -7.03
C VAL A 69 3.33 -5.39 -7.20
N ASP A 70 2.60 -5.29 -8.32
CA ASP A 70 1.69 -4.17 -8.63
C ASP A 70 0.48 -4.06 -7.70
N LYS A 71 0.32 -4.98 -6.74
CA LYS A 71 -0.77 -4.98 -5.75
C LYS A 71 -0.33 -4.45 -4.38
N TRP A 72 0.94 -4.07 -4.25
CA TRP A 72 1.51 -3.61 -2.99
C TRP A 72 0.77 -2.42 -2.39
N TRP A 73 0.29 -1.49 -3.22
CA TRP A 73 -0.36 -0.25 -2.76
C TRP A 73 -1.70 -0.54 -2.09
N ILE A 74 -2.44 -1.55 -2.55
CA ILE A 74 -3.70 -1.99 -1.93
C ILE A 74 -3.41 -2.57 -0.55
N VAL A 75 -2.40 -3.43 -0.45
CA VAL A 75 -1.96 -3.99 0.85
C VAL A 75 -1.49 -2.88 1.78
N ALA A 76 -0.68 -1.93 1.28
CA ALA A 76 -0.15 -0.84 2.08
C ALA A 76 -1.24 0.10 2.61
N GLN A 77 -2.27 0.37 1.82
CA GLN A 77 -3.38 1.26 2.18
C GLN A 77 -4.46 0.57 3.03
N ALA A 78 -4.56 -0.76 2.98
CA ALA A 78 -5.48 -1.53 3.83
C ALA A 78 -5.07 -1.56 5.32
N GLN A 79 -3.91 -0.99 5.69
CA GLN A 79 -3.42 -1.00 7.07
C GLN A 79 -3.98 0.15 7.89
N ASN A 80 -4.17 -0.08 9.21
CA ASN A 80 -4.52 0.99 10.15
C ASN A 80 -3.46 2.10 10.14
N ASP A 81 -2.18 1.70 10.18
CA ASP A 81 -1.02 2.56 9.97
C ASP A 81 -0.51 2.32 8.54
N PRO A 82 -0.74 3.26 7.60
CA PRO A 82 -0.42 3.04 6.20
C PRO A 82 1.08 2.89 5.99
N VAL A 83 1.46 1.95 5.13
CA VAL A 83 2.85 1.77 4.73
C VAL A 83 3.14 2.73 3.57
N VAL A 84 4.03 3.69 3.79
CA VAL A 84 4.36 4.73 2.79
C VAL A 84 5.39 4.23 1.77
N ASP A 85 6.39 3.49 2.24
CA ASP A 85 7.46 2.95 1.40
C ASP A 85 7.42 1.41 1.47
N PRO A 86 7.10 0.72 0.36
CA PRO A 86 6.96 -0.73 0.34
C PRO A 86 8.28 -1.48 0.36
N LEU A 87 9.42 -0.77 0.20
CA LEU A 87 10.77 -1.34 0.21
C LEU A 87 11.40 -1.29 1.61
N VAL A 88 10.85 -0.49 2.52
CA VAL A 88 11.34 -0.40 3.90
C VAL A 88 10.99 -1.69 4.66
N PRO A 89 11.99 -2.36 5.27
CA PRO A 89 11.74 -3.53 6.09
C PRO A 89 10.81 -3.21 7.26
N LEU A 90 9.80 -4.06 7.43
CA LEU A 90 8.83 -3.92 8.52
C LEU A 90 9.43 -4.41 9.83
N ARG A 91 9.02 -3.79 10.93
CA ARG A 91 9.47 -4.20 12.26
C ARG A 91 8.94 -5.60 12.58
N LYS A 92 9.77 -6.40 13.25
CA LYS A 92 9.36 -7.71 13.75
C LYS A 92 8.14 -7.55 14.68
N GLY A 93 7.12 -8.38 14.46
CA GLY A 93 5.88 -8.35 15.22
C GLY A 93 4.84 -7.35 14.71
N THR A 94 5.15 -6.54 13.69
CA THR A 94 4.13 -5.75 12.99
C THR A 94 3.10 -6.70 12.39
N ILE A 95 1.81 -6.41 12.62
CA ILE A 95 0.70 -7.16 12.03
C ILE A 95 0.23 -6.37 10.82
N LEU A 96 0.32 -6.98 9.65
CA LEU A 96 -0.34 -6.50 8.44
C LEU A 96 -1.61 -7.31 8.22
N VAL A 97 -2.65 -6.66 7.70
CA VAL A 97 -3.82 -7.36 7.17
C VAL A 97 -3.62 -7.54 5.67
N ILE A 98 -3.58 -8.79 5.22
CA ILE A 98 -3.51 -9.13 3.79
C ILE A 98 -4.95 -9.23 3.29
N PRO A 99 -5.40 -8.33 2.38
CA PRO A 99 -6.75 -8.39 1.86
C PRO A 99 -6.99 -9.64 1.01
N SER A 100 -8.25 -10.06 0.90
CA SER A 100 -8.64 -11.15 0.02
C SER A 100 -8.45 -10.78 -1.46
N ILE A 101 -8.36 -11.81 -2.31
CA ILE A 101 -8.31 -11.65 -3.77
C ILE A 101 -9.52 -10.85 -4.26
N SER A 102 -10.72 -11.16 -3.76
CA SER A 102 -11.95 -10.47 -4.16
C SER A 102 -11.92 -8.98 -3.81
N TYR A 103 -11.41 -8.61 -2.63
CA TYR A 103 -11.25 -7.20 -2.26
C TYR A 103 -10.23 -6.49 -3.18
N ILE A 104 -9.10 -7.15 -3.46
CA ILE A 104 -8.08 -6.62 -4.37
C ILE A 104 -8.64 -6.38 -5.77
N GLU A 105 -9.45 -7.29 -6.28
CA GLU A 105 -10.10 -7.16 -7.59
C GLU A 105 -11.16 -6.06 -7.61
N GLU A 106 -11.96 -5.92 -6.55
CA GLU A 106 -12.94 -4.84 -6.41
C GLU A 106 -12.26 -3.47 -6.39
N VAL A 107 -11.21 -3.33 -5.59
CA VAL A 107 -10.45 -2.06 -5.47
C VAL A 107 -9.67 -1.76 -6.74
N ALA A 108 -8.98 -2.74 -7.33
CA ALA A 108 -8.22 -2.54 -8.56
C ALA A 108 -9.13 -2.31 -9.77
N GLY A 109 -10.32 -2.90 -9.79
CA GLY A 109 -11.32 -2.76 -10.84
C GLY A 109 -12.27 -1.55 -10.66
N GLY A 110 -12.24 -0.90 -9.50
CA GLY A 110 -13.15 0.18 -9.10
C GLY A 110 -13.11 1.43 -9.99
N ASP A 111 -12.08 1.57 -10.84
CA ASP A 111 -11.97 2.66 -11.82
C ASP A 111 -12.11 2.21 -13.29
N THR A 112 -12.24 0.92 -13.62
CA THR A 112 -12.27 0.49 -15.04
C THR A 112 -13.05 -0.81 -15.28
N LEU A 113 -14.37 -0.67 -15.39
CA LEU A 113 -15.16 -1.43 -16.38
C LEU A 113 -16.14 -0.53 -17.18
N SER A 114 -16.02 0.79 -17.10
CA SER A 114 -16.79 1.75 -17.90
C SER A 114 -15.98 2.61 -18.88
N ASP A 115 -14.64 2.65 -18.77
CA ASP A 115 -13.83 3.67 -19.45
C ASP A 115 -12.91 3.17 -20.57
N TYR A 116 -13.00 1.89 -20.95
CA TYR A 116 -12.37 1.40 -22.19
C TYR A 116 -13.44 1.15 -23.26
N PRO A 117 -13.57 2.02 -24.29
CA PRO A 117 -14.26 1.60 -25.51
C PRO A 117 -13.46 0.44 -26.11
N GLU A 118 -14.15 -0.67 -26.36
CA GLU A 118 -13.63 -1.81 -27.11
C GLU A 118 -12.95 -1.30 -28.40
N ILE A 119 -11.70 -1.74 -28.63
CA ILE A 119 -10.96 -1.53 -29.89
C ILE A 119 -11.41 -2.50 -30.97
#